data_AF-A0A6P6XV32-F1
#
_entry.id   AF-A0A6P6XV32-F1
#
_cell.length_a   1.000
_cell.length_b   1.000
_cell.length_c   1.000
_cell.angle_alpha   90.00
_cell.angle_beta   90.00
_cell.angle_gamma   90.00
#
_symmetry.space_group_name_H-M   'P 1'
#
loop_
_entity.id
_entity.type
_entity.pdbx_description
1 polymer ?
#
loop_
_entity_poly.entity_id
_entity_poly.type
_entity_poly.pdbx_seq_one_letter_code
_entity_poly.pdbx_strand_id
1 'polypeptide(L)'
;MADNDQNINILEQEIEKTLKNCFEKSEKQPNRSSLIASIFYLSVLFFIGLPIWYRTTTPERWPLPDISWLMVRSQTLTHCYKISIVCLEPTDNSFDKIDLRNYLDANYRTRISFDNSLSFRQEWSVRSALNDELLAFESVKNPNSFELNKLDRLLSAKNIQSINSIMFYILPKNIRTDRFIHVGRYRSYFIDLNHMDNNICDQSDRIECLGEQINRYVQQIQMLVQRFYSHQAGKQEQNIALLMARDFDFLFDIIYEDDYIDTNFDLNERKNHHRKWIKQIDKLLEQFYTHRFNFSQYFRINFITQVLHYVFPRDNFIQSKLFKSTTNSNQSSNEERLLPLSSIDSILNRIETSRVEHDNDKSYHVVLYIRSSELPSIKFLNEQNQNKSNLITTPFRGSILIVNNEMDLSNGFRRLIRSFLYLPDQCDLPEEFFTQLEIESIIHALIQKHIYETLKSLESIEKLLNKVSNMVIEEKIANRIHDSMKMSMNAVDLLNTNNDDISEAYETSWSAYSYSEQAFYHPSLLSLLYFPDDQKYAIYLPLFLPISIPLLHNIFHLIKMFKNRQKTIVVVVDKDKQE
;
A
#
# COMPACT_ATOMS: atom_id res chain seq x y z
N MET A 1 -12.74 -17.68 -117.00
CA MET A 1 -12.70 -18.93 -116.21
C MET A 1 -11.29 -19.19 -115.65
N ALA A 2 -10.60 -18.16 -115.14
CA ALA A 2 -9.28 -18.31 -114.50
C ALA A 2 -9.13 -17.50 -113.18
N ASP A 3 -10.01 -16.52 -112.92
CA ASP A 3 -9.96 -15.69 -111.69
C ASP A 3 -10.72 -16.26 -110.48
N ASN A 4 -11.58 -17.28 -110.66
CA ASN A 4 -12.32 -17.87 -109.54
C ASN A 4 -11.47 -18.86 -108.72
N ASP A 5 -10.53 -19.56 -109.36
CA ASP A 5 -9.73 -20.60 -108.67
C ASP A 5 -8.59 -20.02 -107.82
N GLN A 6 -8.12 -18.80 -108.12
CA GLN A 6 -7.13 -18.11 -107.28
C GLN A 6 -7.76 -17.51 -106.00
N ASN A 7 -8.98 -16.96 -106.10
CA ASN A 7 -9.67 -16.42 -104.93
C ASN A 7 -10.12 -17.50 -103.94
N ILE A 8 -10.48 -18.68 -104.44
CA ILE A 8 -10.83 -19.83 -103.59
C ILE A 8 -9.60 -20.32 -102.81
N ASN A 9 -8.43 -20.41 -103.46
CA ASN A 9 -7.19 -20.82 -102.78
C ASN A 9 -6.72 -19.83 -101.71
N ILE A 10 -6.88 -18.52 -101.95
CA ILE A 10 -6.54 -17.49 -100.94
C ILE A 10 -7.50 -17.56 -99.75
N LEU A 11 -8.79 -17.76 -100.01
CA LEU A 11 -9.81 -17.92 -98.97
C LEU A 11 -9.57 -19.19 -98.14
N GLU A 12 -9.22 -20.31 -98.78
CA GLU A 12 -8.90 -21.56 -98.08
C GLU A 12 -7.65 -21.42 -97.21
N GLN A 13 -6.59 -20.75 -97.69
CA GLN A 13 -5.39 -20.50 -96.89
C GLN A 13 -5.67 -19.57 -95.70
N GLU A 14 -6.54 -18.57 -95.86
CA GLU A 14 -6.91 -17.65 -94.78
C GLU A 14 -7.84 -18.31 -93.76
N ILE A 15 -8.73 -19.20 -94.21
CA ILE A 15 -9.54 -20.09 -93.36
C ILE A 15 -8.66 -21.10 -92.62
N GLU A 16 -7.64 -21.68 -93.26
CA GLU A 16 -6.71 -22.59 -92.60
C GLU A 16 -5.87 -21.87 -91.55
N LYS A 17 -5.41 -20.64 -91.83
CA LYS A 17 -4.64 -19.82 -90.90
C LYS A 17 -5.47 -19.37 -89.70
N THR A 18 -6.73 -19.00 -89.94
CA THR A 18 -7.67 -18.64 -88.87
C THR A 18 -8.12 -19.85 -88.06
N LEU A 19 -8.32 -21.01 -88.69
CA LEU A 19 -8.54 -22.28 -88.00
C LEU A 19 -7.33 -22.68 -87.16
N LYS A 20 -6.10 -22.61 -87.69
CA LYS A 20 -4.87 -22.87 -86.91
C LYS A 20 -4.73 -21.94 -85.73
N ASN A 21 -4.95 -20.63 -85.91
CA ASN A 21 -4.95 -19.66 -84.82
C ASN A 21 -6.07 -19.92 -83.79
N CYS A 22 -7.24 -20.40 -84.23
CA CYS A 22 -8.34 -20.80 -83.34
C CYS A 22 -8.05 -22.11 -82.60
N PHE A 23 -7.37 -23.07 -83.23
CA PHE A 23 -6.93 -24.31 -82.60
C PHE A 23 -5.79 -24.07 -81.59
N GLU A 24 -4.80 -23.22 -81.90
CA GLU A 24 -3.77 -22.81 -80.94
C GLU A 24 -4.34 -21.98 -79.77
N LYS A 25 -5.42 -21.21 -80.00
CA LYS A 25 -6.16 -20.53 -78.92
C LYS A 25 -7.02 -21.48 -78.09
N SER A 26 -7.52 -22.57 -78.67
CA SER A 26 -8.36 -23.55 -77.98
C SER A 26 -7.56 -24.61 -77.22
N GLU A 27 -6.30 -24.87 -77.60
CA GLU A 27 -5.36 -25.72 -76.85
C GLU A 27 -4.83 -25.08 -75.56
N LYS A 28 -4.96 -23.76 -75.39
CA LYS A 28 -4.81 -23.10 -74.08
C LYS A 28 -6.09 -23.22 -73.24
N GLN A 29 -6.75 -24.38 -73.26
CA GLN A 29 -7.65 -24.72 -72.16
C GLN A 29 -6.77 -24.98 -70.92
N PRO A 30 -6.99 -24.26 -69.81
CA PRO A 30 -6.24 -24.49 -68.59
C PRO A 30 -6.47 -25.95 -68.19
N ASN A 31 -5.38 -26.70 -68.14
CA ASN A 31 -5.37 -28.13 -67.85
C ASN A 31 -6.24 -28.38 -66.61
N ARG A 32 -7.28 -29.23 -66.71
CA ARG A 32 -8.20 -29.48 -65.58
C ARG A 32 -7.44 -29.91 -64.32
N SER A 33 -6.34 -30.63 -64.50
CA SER A 33 -5.37 -31.00 -63.46
C SER A 33 -4.71 -29.80 -62.77
N SER A 34 -4.31 -28.77 -63.52
CA SER A 34 -3.72 -27.53 -62.98
C SER A 34 -4.73 -26.68 -62.22
N LEU A 35 -5.99 -26.65 -62.66
CA LEU A 35 -7.08 -26.00 -61.92
C LEU A 35 -7.40 -26.72 -60.62
N ILE A 36 -7.50 -28.06 -60.66
CA ILE A 36 -7.73 -28.88 -59.47
C ILE A 36 -6.57 -28.74 -58.49
N ALA A 37 -5.32 -28.76 -58.97
CA ALA A 37 -4.14 -28.52 -58.15
C ALA A 37 -4.13 -27.12 -57.51
N SER A 38 -4.48 -26.07 -58.28
CA SER A 38 -4.53 -24.70 -57.76
C SER A 38 -5.60 -24.53 -56.68
N ILE A 39 -6.77 -25.13 -56.87
CA ILE A 39 -7.85 -25.15 -55.86
C ILE A 39 -7.42 -25.94 -54.62
N PHE A 40 -6.73 -27.07 -54.80
CA PHE A 40 -6.20 -27.88 -53.70
C PHE A 40 -5.18 -27.10 -52.86
N TYR A 41 -4.18 -26.47 -53.48
CA TYR A 41 -3.19 -25.66 -52.76
C TYR A 41 -3.80 -24.43 -52.07
N LEU A 42 -4.80 -23.79 -52.69
CA LEU A 42 -5.57 -22.70 -52.07
C LEU A 42 -6.34 -23.16 -50.84
N SER A 43 -6.99 -24.32 -50.95
CA SER A 43 -7.71 -24.95 -49.85
C SER A 43 -6.76 -25.26 -48.69
N VAL A 44 -5.62 -25.91 -48.97
CA VAL A 44 -4.60 -26.21 -47.94
C VAL A 44 -4.07 -24.92 -47.30
N LEU A 45 -3.77 -23.88 -48.07
CA LEU A 45 -3.31 -22.62 -47.51
C LEU A 45 -4.35 -21.97 -46.60
N PHE A 46 -5.63 -21.98 -46.98
CA PHE A 46 -6.67 -21.30 -46.22
C PHE A 46 -7.09 -22.11 -44.98
N PHE A 47 -7.21 -23.43 -45.10
CA PHE A 47 -7.70 -24.30 -44.01
C PHE A 47 -6.58 -24.85 -43.11
N ILE A 48 -5.33 -24.90 -43.57
CA ILE A 48 -4.20 -25.44 -42.81
C ILE A 48 -3.11 -24.37 -42.62
N GLY A 49 -2.69 -23.71 -43.70
CA GLY A 49 -1.59 -22.74 -43.68
C GLY A 49 -1.87 -21.52 -42.79
N LEU A 50 -2.97 -20.80 -43.05
CA LEU A 50 -3.35 -19.61 -42.30
C LEU A 50 -3.66 -19.92 -40.82
N PRO A 51 -4.39 -21.00 -40.46
CA PRO A 51 -4.62 -21.34 -39.05
C PRO A 51 -3.34 -21.72 -38.31
N ILE A 52 -2.43 -22.49 -38.91
CA ILE A 52 -1.14 -22.85 -38.30
C ILE A 52 -0.28 -21.59 -38.16
N TRP A 53 -0.20 -20.75 -39.18
CA TRP A 53 0.56 -19.50 -39.14
C TRP A 53 0.00 -18.54 -38.08
N TYR A 54 -1.32 -18.39 -37.99
CA TYR A 54 -1.94 -17.58 -36.95
C TYR A 54 -1.58 -18.13 -35.57
N ARG A 55 -1.78 -19.43 -35.33
CA ARG A 55 -1.51 -20.07 -34.03
C ARG A 55 -0.04 -20.07 -33.63
N THR A 56 0.89 -20.16 -34.58
CA THR A 56 2.34 -20.17 -34.31
C THR A 56 2.92 -18.77 -34.16
N THR A 57 2.21 -17.73 -34.60
CA THR A 57 2.70 -16.35 -34.55
C THR A 57 1.97 -15.46 -33.54
N THR A 58 0.90 -15.95 -32.92
CA THR A 58 0.27 -15.31 -31.75
C THR A 58 1.06 -15.64 -30.49
N PRO A 59 1.49 -14.64 -29.71
CA PRO A 59 2.12 -14.89 -28.41
C PRO A 59 1.14 -15.58 -27.46
N GLU A 60 1.66 -16.39 -26.54
CA GLU A 60 0.85 -16.98 -25.47
C GLU A 60 0.29 -15.88 -24.57
N ARG A 61 -1.04 -15.87 -24.39
CA ARG A 61 -1.73 -14.84 -23.61
C ARG A 61 -2.87 -15.44 -22.83
N TRP A 62 -2.67 -15.58 -21.52
CA TRP A 62 -3.72 -16.00 -20.60
C TRP A 62 -4.75 -14.87 -20.37
N PRO A 63 -6.05 -15.20 -20.21
CA PRO A 63 -7.10 -14.21 -20.04
C PRO A 63 -6.95 -13.48 -18.70
N LEU A 64 -7.27 -12.19 -18.70
CA LEU A 64 -7.25 -11.35 -17.50
C LEU A 64 -8.67 -11.03 -17.03
N PRO A 65 -8.86 -10.82 -15.73
CA PRO A 65 -10.15 -10.39 -15.19
C PRO A 65 -10.46 -8.93 -15.56
N ASP A 66 -11.74 -8.56 -15.54
CA ASP A 66 -12.18 -7.19 -15.79
C ASP A 66 -11.98 -6.31 -14.54
N ILE A 67 -10.97 -5.43 -14.61
CA ILE A 67 -10.55 -4.55 -13.51
C ILE A 67 -11.61 -3.46 -13.23
N SER A 68 -12.47 -3.15 -14.19
CA SER A 68 -13.52 -2.13 -14.07
C SER A 68 -14.43 -2.38 -12.87
N TRP A 69 -14.74 -3.65 -12.60
CA TRP A 69 -15.53 -4.05 -11.44
C TRP A 69 -14.90 -3.61 -10.12
N LEU A 70 -13.58 -3.81 -9.98
CA LEU A 70 -12.86 -3.47 -8.75
C LEU A 70 -12.78 -1.95 -8.61
N MET A 71 -12.63 -1.23 -9.71
CA MET A 71 -12.62 0.24 -9.73
C MET A 71 -13.97 0.84 -9.28
N VAL A 72 -15.09 0.25 -9.68
CA VAL A 72 -16.42 0.69 -9.20
C VAL A 72 -16.59 0.41 -7.71
N ARG A 73 -16.18 -0.77 -7.23
CA ARG A 73 -16.27 -1.10 -5.79
C ARG A 73 -15.31 -0.29 -4.95
N SER A 74 -14.09 -0.02 -5.42
CA SER A 74 -13.11 0.75 -4.67
C SER A 74 -13.54 2.21 -4.51
N GLN A 75 -14.19 2.81 -5.51
CA GLN A 75 -14.80 4.16 -5.43
C GLN A 75 -15.89 4.27 -4.35
N THR A 76 -16.41 3.14 -3.85
CA THR A 76 -17.36 3.09 -2.74
C THR A 76 -16.72 2.87 -1.38
N LEU A 77 -15.40 2.69 -1.29
CA LEU A 77 -14.70 2.56 -0.02
C LEU A 77 -14.74 3.88 0.74
N THR A 78 -15.74 3.99 1.61
CA THR A 78 -15.82 5.03 2.62
C THR A 78 -15.23 4.50 3.91
N HIS A 79 -14.11 5.08 4.37
CA HIS A 79 -13.66 4.82 5.73
C HIS A 79 -14.62 5.47 6.70
N CYS A 80 -15.50 4.67 7.31
CA CYS A 80 -16.48 5.13 8.28
C CYS A 80 -15.94 4.93 9.68
N TYR A 81 -15.69 6.02 10.41
CA TYR A 81 -15.59 5.97 11.86
C TYR A 81 -16.92 6.39 12.45
N LYS A 82 -17.55 5.45 13.16
CA LYS A 82 -18.68 5.80 14.01
C LYS A 82 -18.13 6.37 15.31
N ILE A 83 -18.48 7.60 15.66
CA ILE A 83 -18.14 8.19 16.95
C ILE A 83 -19.39 8.11 17.81
N SER A 84 -19.33 7.34 18.88
CA SER A 84 -20.48 7.13 19.77
C SER A 84 -20.22 7.77 21.12
N ILE A 85 -21.01 8.79 21.43
CA ILE A 85 -21.05 9.42 22.75
C ILE A 85 -22.17 8.75 23.53
N VAL A 86 -21.79 8.10 24.63
CA VAL A 86 -22.67 7.29 25.46
C VAL A 86 -22.80 7.93 26.84
N CYS A 87 -24.00 8.38 27.17
CA CYS A 87 -24.31 8.87 28.51
C CYS A 87 -24.59 7.67 29.43
N LEU A 88 -23.73 7.42 30.42
CA LEU A 88 -23.95 6.38 31.43
C LEU A 88 -25.03 6.76 32.45
N GLU A 89 -25.40 8.03 32.54
CA GLU A 89 -26.50 8.51 33.37
C GLU A 89 -27.80 8.60 32.55
N PRO A 90 -28.85 7.81 32.87
CA PRO A 90 -30.08 7.77 32.08
C PRO A 90 -31.01 8.97 32.31
N THR A 91 -30.86 9.70 33.43
CA THR A 91 -31.90 10.60 33.98
C THR A 91 -31.59 12.09 33.95
N ASP A 92 -30.44 12.52 33.45
CA ASP A 92 -30.03 13.93 33.58
C ASP A 92 -30.58 14.77 32.41
N ASN A 93 -31.66 15.53 32.66
CA ASN A 93 -32.28 16.51 31.74
C ASN A 93 -31.40 17.75 31.47
N SER A 94 -30.18 17.80 31.99
CA SER A 94 -29.32 19.00 31.87
C SER A 94 -28.65 19.16 30.50
N PHE A 95 -28.69 18.12 29.65
CA PHE A 95 -28.12 18.15 28.30
C PHE A 95 -29.11 17.55 27.30
N ASP A 96 -29.58 18.35 26.35
CA ASP A 96 -30.32 17.82 25.20
C ASP A 96 -29.33 17.05 24.30
N LYS A 97 -29.38 15.71 24.41
CA LYS A 97 -28.57 14.78 23.59
C LYS A 97 -28.69 15.07 22.09
N ILE A 98 -29.85 15.60 21.70
CA ILE A 98 -30.18 16.02 20.34
C ILE A 98 -29.34 17.24 19.93
N ASP A 99 -29.18 18.22 20.82
CA ASP A 99 -28.43 19.45 20.55
C ASP A 99 -26.95 19.18 20.37
N LEU A 100 -26.36 18.34 21.23
CA LEU A 100 -24.96 17.92 21.06
C LEU A 100 -24.74 17.17 19.75
N ARG A 101 -25.65 16.24 19.39
CA ARG A 101 -25.57 15.53 18.12
C ARG A 101 -25.65 16.49 16.94
N ASN A 102 -26.63 17.39 16.95
CA ASN A 102 -26.84 18.37 15.89
C ASN A 102 -25.64 19.31 15.75
N TYR A 103 -25.06 19.76 16.86
CA TYR A 103 -23.85 20.58 16.87
C TYR A 103 -22.66 19.84 16.24
N LEU A 104 -22.41 18.58 16.63
CA LEU A 104 -21.32 17.77 16.09
C LEU A 104 -21.51 17.46 14.59
N ASP A 105 -22.72 17.11 14.19
CA ASP A 105 -23.05 16.84 12.79
C ASP A 105 -22.98 18.11 11.93
N ALA A 106 -23.33 19.29 12.46
CA ALA A 106 -23.27 20.55 11.72
C ALA A 106 -21.83 21.06 11.56
N ASN A 107 -21.01 20.96 12.61
CA ASN A 107 -19.68 21.59 12.64
C ASN A 107 -18.54 20.64 12.23
N TYR A 108 -18.67 19.34 12.52
CA TYR A 108 -17.57 18.39 12.41
C TYR A 108 -17.88 17.20 11.52
N ARG A 109 -19.01 17.16 10.80
CA ARG A 109 -19.24 16.12 9.80
C ARG A 109 -18.32 16.34 8.60
N THR A 110 -17.16 15.69 8.61
CA THR A 110 -16.21 15.79 7.50
C THR A 110 -16.36 14.62 6.54
N ARG A 111 -16.37 14.94 5.23
CA ARG A 111 -16.05 14.00 4.16
C ARG A 111 -14.80 14.47 3.47
N ILE A 112 -13.72 13.69 3.55
CA ILE A 112 -12.46 14.02 2.89
C ILE A 112 -12.24 13.01 1.79
N SER A 113 -12.14 13.49 0.55
CA SER A 113 -11.72 12.68 -0.60
C SER A 113 -10.22 12.87 -0.80
N PHE A 114 -9.47 11.77 -0.90
CA PHE A 114 -8.03 11.84 -1.18
C PHE A 114 -7.76 11.90 -2.67
N ASP A 115 -8.39 11.04 -3.49
CA ASP A 115 -8.15 10.96 -4.95
C ASP A 115 -9.41 10.48 -5.73
N ASN A 116 -10.61 10.97 -5.40
CA ASN A 116 -11.92 10.53 -5.93
C ASN A 116 -12.29 9.05 -5.73
N SER A 117 -11.33 8.17 -5.43
CA SER A 117 -11.49 6.73 -5.20
C SER A 117 -11.66 6.38 -3.72
N LEU A 118 -11.03 7.11 -2.82
CA LEU A 118 -11.13 6.89 -1.38
C LEU A 118 -11.74 8.12 -0.69
N SER A 119 -12.75 7.90 0.15
CA SER A 119 -13.31 8.97 0.97
C SER A 119 -13.43 8.58 2.43
N PHE A 120 -13.16 9.52 3.31
CA PHE A 120 -13.32 9.39 4.75
C PHE A 120 -14.69 9.95 5.15
N ARG A 121 -15.41 9.30 6.08
CA ARG A 121 -16.71 9.76 6.60
C ARG A 121 -16.77 9.59 8.11
N GLN A 122 -17.07 10.68 8.81
CA GLN A 122 -17.42 10.63 10.23
C GLN A 122 -18.95 10.49 10.39
N GLU A 123 -19.36 9.60 11.28
CA GLU A 123 -20.74 9.45 11.69
C GLU A 123 -20.84 9.64 13.21
N TRP A 124 -21.48 10.73 13.63
CA TRP A 124 -21.67 11.04 15.04
C TRP A 124 -22.97 10.42 15.55
N SER A 125 -22.89 9.77 16.71
CA SER A 125 -24.07 9.25 17.41
C SER A 125 -23.99 9.61 18.89
N VAL A 126 -25.08 10.15 19.43
CA VAL A 126 -25.22 10.45 20.86
C VAL A 126 -26.38 9.62 21.37
N ARG A 127 -26.12 8.77 22.37
CA ARG A 127 -27.12 7.84 22.91
C ARG A 127 -26.99 7.66 24.42
N SER A 128 -28.04 7.14 25.05
CA SER A 128 -27.93 6.57 26.39
C SER A 128 -27.19 5.24 26.36
N ALA A 129 -26.61 4.89 27.50
CA ALA A 129 -26.02 3.58 27.71
C ALA A 129 -27.05 2.45 27.52
N LEU A 130 -26.61 1.36 26.89
CA LEU A 130 -27.35 0.12 26.77
C LEU A 130 -27.35 -0.62 28.11
N ASN A 131 -28.30 -1.55 28.29
CA ASN A 131 -28.39 -2.34 29.52
C ASN A 131 -27.07 -3.04 29.87
N ASP A 132 -26.35 -3.56 28.86
CA ASP A 132 -25.07 -4.21 29.09
C ASP A 132 -23.95 -3.29 29.56
N GLU A 133 -23.93 -2.04 29.09
CA GLU A 133 -23.00 -0.99 29.50
C GLU A 133 -23.31 -0.51 30.92
N LEU A 134 -24.60 -0.36 31.24
CA LEU A 134 -25.06 -0.02 32.59
C LEU A 134 -24.69 -1.12 33.59
N LEU A 135 -24.90 -2.39 33.25
CA LEU A 135 -24.48 -3.53 34.09
C LEU A 135 -22.96 -3.56 34.31
N ALA A 136 -22.18 -3.27 33.27
CA ALA A 136 -20.72 -3.18 33.39
C ALA A 136 -20.32 -2.04 34.35
N PHE A 137 -20.96 -0.87 34.21
CA PHE A 137 -20.76 0.27 35.09
C PHE A 137 -21.13 -0.02 36.55
N GLU A 138 -22.31 -0.60 36.79
CA GLU A 138 -22.78 -0.96 38.13
C GLU A 138 -21.86 -1.95 38.83
N SER A 139 -21.26 -2.89 38.10
CA SER A 139 -20.31 -3.87 38.65
C SER A 139 -18.99 -3.27 39.16
N VAL A 140 -18.65 -2.05 38.72
CA VAL A 140 -17.43 -1.32 39.12
C VAL A 140 -17.74 -0.20 40.11
N LYS A 141 -19.02 0.11 40.33
CA LYS A 141 -19.47 1.17 41.24
C LYS A 141 -19.27 0.76 42.70
N ASN A 142 -18.06 0.97 43.21
CA ASN A 142 -17.73 0.86 44.63
C ASN A 142 -17.77 2.25 45.30
N PRO A 143 -18.30 2.37 46.54
CA PRO A 143 -18.38 3.65 47.23
C PRO A 143 -17.02 4.25 47.65
N ASN A 144 -15.94 3.46 47.68
CA ASN A 144 -14.64 3.90 48.21
C ASN A 144 -13.53 4.04 47.15
N SER A 145 -13.66 3.46 45.95
CA SER A 145 -12.69 3.61 44.85
C SER A 145 -13.32 3.20 43.52
N PHE A 146 -13.26 4.07 42.52
CA PHE A 146 -13.75 3.79 41.17
C PHE A 146 -12.57 3.54 40.24
N GLU A 147 -12.44 2.30 39.75
CA GLU A 147 -11.33 1.88 38.89
C GLU A 147 -11.72 1.94 37.40
N LEU A 148 -11.35 3.02 36.71
CA LEU A 148 -11.65 3.20 35.28
C LEU A 148 -11.08 2.06 34.41
N ASN A 149 -9.88 1.57 34.73
CA ASN A 149 -9.24 0.47 34.02
C ASN A 149 -10.09 -0.82 34.03
N LYS A 150 -10.80 -1.08 35.13
CA LYS A 150 -11.67 -2.26 35.26
C LYS A 150 -12.94 -2.08 34.43
N LEU A 151 -13.52 -0.87 34.44
CA LEU A 151 -14.67 -0.54 33.62
C LEU A 151 -14.36 -0.66 32.12
N ASP A 152 -13.24 -0.08 31.67
CA ASP A 152 -12.80 -0.15 30.28
C ASP A 152 -12.65 -1.60 29.79
N ARG A 153 -12.06 -2.47 30.61
CA ARG A 153 -11.96 -3.91 30.31
C ARG A 153 -13.32 -4.57 30.15
N LEU A 154 -14.29 -4.26 31.01
CA LEU A 154 -15.63 -4.86 30.94
C LEU A 154 -16.42 -4.37 29.72
N LEU A 155 -16.31 -3.07 29.40
CA LEU A 155 -16.95 -2.48 28.22
C LEU A 155 -16.36 -3.06 26.92
N SER A 156 -15.04 -3.24 26.88
CA SER A 156 -14.36 -3.88 25.74
C SER A 156 -14.73 -5.36 25.59
N ALA A 157 -14.73 -6.15 26.68
CA ALA A 157 -14.96 -7.59 26.63
C ALA A 157 -16.37 -7.98 26.14
N LYS A 158 -17.37 -7.14 26.36
CA LYS A 158 -18.74 -7.38 25.90
C LYS A 158 -18.97 -7.02 24.42
N ASN A 159 -17.92 -6.56 23.72
CA ASN A 159 -17.94 -6.19 22.31
C ASN A 159 -19.15 -5.30 21.91
N ILE A 160 -19.46 -4.33 22.78
CA ILE A 160 -20.67 -3.51 22.67
C ILE A 160 -20.53 -2.54 21.50
N GLN A 161 -21.04 -2.87 20.30
CA GLN A 161 -21.07 -2.02 19.09
C GLN A 161 -19.82 -1.09 18.90
N SER A 162 -18.65 -1.56 19.36
CA SER A 162 -17.43 -0.76 19.51
C SER A 162 -16.46 -1.03 18.36
N ILE A 163 -16.82 -1.97 17.48
CA ILE A 163 -16.03 -2.39 16.34
C ILE A 163 -16.03 -1.24 15.35
N ASN A 164 -14.82 -0.76 15.01
CA ASN A 164 -14.62 0.40 14.14
C ASN A 164 -15.35 1.67 14.63
N SER A 165 -15.55 1.80 15.95
CA SER A 165 -16.17 2.98 16.54
C SER A 165 -15.36 3.54 17.71
N ILE A 166 -15.32 4.87 17.78
CA ILE A 166 -14.67 5.62 18.84
C ILE A 166 -15.71 5.85 19.93
N MET A 167 -15.52 5.27 21.11
CA MET A 167 -16.49 5.34 22.20
C MET A 167 -16.11 6.43 23.20
N PHE A 168 -16.97 7.41 23.41
CA PHE A 168 -16.87 8.39 24.48
C PHE A 168 -17.94 8.11 25.53
N TYR A 169 -17.55 7.74 26.74
CA TYR A 169 -18.45 7.51 27.87
C TYR A 169 -18.49 8.74 28.76
N ILE A 170 -19.65 9.39 28.82
CA ILE A 170 -19.89 10.47 29.79
C ILE A 170 -20.18 9.82 31.13
N LEU A 171 -19.30 10.07 32.11
CA LEU A 171 -19.42 9.56 33.46
C LEU A 171 -20.51 10.33 34.23
N PRO A 172 -21.25 9.66 35.13
CA PRO A 172 -22.20 10.33 36.00
C PRO A 172 -21.53 11.34 36.94
N LYS A 173 -22.25 12.40 37.34
CA LYS A 173 -21.71 13.51 38.14
C LYS A 173 -21.08 13.10 39.48
N ASN A 174 -21.48 11.95 40.02
CA ASN A 174 -20.96 11.45 41.30
C ASN A 174 -19.54 10.88 41.22
N ILE A 175 -19.00 10.65 40.02
CA ILE A 175 -17.64 10.16 39.82
C ILE A 175 -16.73 11.33 39.48
N ARG A 176 -15.59 11.40 40.17
CA ARG A 176 -14.51 12.35 39.86
C ARG A 176 -13.27 11.60 39.43
N THR A 177 -12.64 12.12 38.39
CA THR A 177 -11.40 11.63 37.80
C THR A 177 -10.32 12.70 37.90
N ASP A 178 -9.08 12.36 37.59
CA ASP A 178 -7.95 13.31 37.69
C ASP A 178 -7.94 14.36 36.56
N ARG A 179 -8.65 14.10 35.45
CA ARG A 179 -8.60 14.89 34.23
C ARG A 179 -9.95 14.86 33.50
N PHE A 180 -10.23 15.90 32.71
CA PHE A 180 -11.50 16.01 31.98
C PHE A 180 -11.80 14.83 31.03
N ILE A 181 -10.83 14.43 30.21
CA ILE A 181 -10.93 13.25 29.34
C ILE A 181 -9.86 12.26 29.75
N HIS A 182 -10.26 11.07 30.18
CA HIS A 182 -9.38 9.96 30.49
C HIS A 182 -9.36 8.95 29.34
N VAL A 183 -8.17 8.62 28.84
CA VAL A 183 -7.97 7.68 27.74
C VAL A 183 -7.95 6.25 28.29
N GLY A 184 -8.86 5.40 27.81
CA GLY A 184 -8.89 3.98 28.11
C GLY A 184 -7.79 3.21 27.35
N ARG A 185 -7.46 2.01 27.84
CA ARG A 185 -6.53 1.08 27.20
C ARG A 185 -7.12 0.46 25.93
N TYR A 186 -8.44 0.29 25.86
CA TYR A 186 -9.12 -0.36 24.74
C TYR A 186 -9.64 0.66 23.70
N ARG A 187 -10.96 0.79 23.52
CA ARG A 187 -11.60 1.65 22.51
C ARG A 187 -12.39 2.82 23.10
N SER A 188 -12.12 3.15 24.36
CA SER A 188 -12.96 4.06 25.14
C SER A 188 -12.20 5.30 25.62
N TYR A 189 -12.92 6.41 25.62
CA TYR A 189 -12.57 7.66 26.29
C TYR A 189 -13.62 7.91 27.36
N PHE A 190 -13.21 8.29 28.56
CA PHE A 190 -14.12 8.62 29.66
C PHE A 190 -14.10 10.12 29.91
N ILE A 191 -15.29 10.74 29.89
CA ILE A 191 -15.47 12.17 30.07
C ILE A 191 -16.04 12.42 31.46
N ASP A 192 -15.35 13.21 32.26
CA ASP A 192 -15.81 13.68 33.56
C ASP A 192 -16.23 15.16 33.46
N LEU A 193 -17.54 15.38 33.40
CA LEU A 193 -18.12 16.70 33.25
C LEU A 193 -17.87 17.62 34.46
N ASN A 194 -17.45 17.08 35.62
CA ASN A 194 -17.15 17.91 36.79
C ASN A 194 -15.96 18.85 36.58
N HIS A 195 -15.08 18.55 35.61
CA HIS A 195 -13.95 19.43 35.27
C HIS A 195 -14.33 20.59 34.35
N MET A 196 -15.53 20.60 33.75
CA MET A 196 -15.96 21.67 32.83
C MET A 196 -16.03 23.03 33.53
N ASP A 197 -16.36 23.06 34.82
CA ASP A 197 -16.47 24.28 35.61
C ASP A 197 -15.09 24.84 36.05
N ASN A 198 -13.99 24.11 35.80
CA ASN A 198 -12.62 24.48 36.18
C ASN A 198 -11.82 25.09 35.00
N ASN A 199 -12.18 26.29 34.53
CA ASN A 199 -11.46 27.08 33.50
C ASN A 199 -11.29 26.41 32.10
N ILE A 200 -11.94 25.28 31.82
CA ILE A 200 -11.84 24.62 30.49
C ILE A 200 -12.71 25.36 29.46
N CYS A 201 -13.86 25.87 29.90
CA CYS A 201 -14.84 26.53 29.06
C CYS A 201 -15.11 27.94 29.60
N ASP A 202 -14.25 28.90 29.24
CA ASP A 202 -14.45 30.31 29.59
C ASP A 202 -15.59 30.89 28.73
N GLN A 203 -16.79 31.04 29.32
CA GLN A 203 -17.96 31.75 28.79
C GLN A 203 -18.65 31.20 27.52
N SER A 204 -18.10 30.17 26.86
CA SER A 204 -18.75 29.47 25.74
C SER A 204 -19.92 28.59 26.19
N ASP A 205 -20.86 28.29 25.29
CA ASP A 205 -21.90 27.29 25.55
C ASP A 205 -21.26 25.94 25.93
N ARG A 206 -21.83 25.24 26.92
CA ARG A 206 -21.30 23.96 27.43
C ARG A 206 -21.28 22.90 26.34
N ILE A 207 -22.25 22.90 25.44
CA ILE A 207 -22.36 21.97 24.32
C ILE A 207 -21.23 22.21 23.31
N GLU A 208 -20.97 23.47 22.99
CA GLU A 208 -19.90 23.87 22.07
C GLU A 208 -18.53 23.46 22.60
N CYS A 209 -18.23 23.80 23.85
CA CYS A 209 -16.95 23.46 24.46
C CYS A 209 -16.75 21.94 24.54
N LEU A 210 -17.76 21.18 24.98
CA LEU A 210 -17.70 19.72 25.02
C LEU A 210 -17.46 19.13 23.62
N GLY A 211 -18.20 19.62 22.62
CA GLY A 211 -18.06 19.20 21.23
C GLY A 211 -16.66 19.46 20.69
N GLU A 212 -16.09 20.63 20.97
CA GLU A 212 -14.72 20.98 20.57
C GLU A 212 -13.68 20.04 21.22
N GLN A 213 -13.78 19.79 22.53
CA GLN A 213 -12.83 18.90 23.22
C GLN A 213 -12.90 17.46 22.70
N ILE A 214 -14.10 16.92 22.49
CA ILE A 214 -14.28 15.59 21.89
C ILE A 214 -13.66 15.57 20.48
N ASN A 215 -13.96 16.59 19.68
CA ASN A 215 -13.45 16.67 18.31
C ASN A 215 -11.92 16.76 18.24
N ARG A 216 -11.24 17.39 19.21
CA ARG A 216 -9.75 17.39 19.27
C ARG A 216 -9.16 15.98 19.32
N TYR A 217 -9.73 15.08 20.12
CA TYR A 217 -9.26 13.68 20.18
C TYR A 217 -9.62 12.91 18.90
N VAL A 218 -10.80 13.14 18.33
CA VAL A 218 -11.20 12.55 17.05
C VAL A 218 -10.26 13.02 15.92
N GLN A 219 -9.88 14.30 15.92
CA GLN A 219 -8.94 14.88 14.95
C GLN A 219 -7.54 14.26 15.04
N GLN A 220 -7.06 13.88 16.23
CA GLN A 220 -5.77 13.19 16.37
C GLN A 220 -5.76 11.84 15.64
N ILE A 221 -6.81 11.04 15.83
CA ILE A 221 -6.98 9.75 15.14
C ILE A 221 -7.17 9.96 13.63
N GLN A 222 -7.93 10.99 13.25
CA GLN A 222 -8.14 11.35 11.85
C GLN A 222 -6.83 11.76 11.16
N MET A 223 -6.01 12.59 11.80
CA MET A 223 -4.71 13.00 11.26
C MET A 223 -3.79 11.79 11.08
N LEU A 224 -3.83 10.82 12.00
CA LEU A 224 -3.09 9.57 11.83
C LEU A 224 -3.51 8.85 10.56
N VAL A 225 -4.80 8.66 10.34
CA VAL A 225 -5.31 7.96 9.15
C VAL A 225 -4.99 8.74 7.87
N GLN A 226 -5.12 10.06 7.88
CA GLN A 226 -4.77 10.92 6.75
C GLN A 226 -3.30 10.78 6.32
N ARG A 227 -2.37 10.59 7.27
CA ARG A 227 -0.94 10.44 6.98
C ARG A 227 -0.64 9.20 6.11
N PHE A 228 -1.40 8.12 6.29
CA PHE A 228 -1.25 6.91 5.47
C PHE A 228 -1.69 7.11 4.01
N TYR A 229 -2.49 8.15 3.72
CA TYR A 229 -2.98 8.48 2.38
C TYR A 229 -2.31 9.67 1.72
N SER A 230 -1.76 10.59 2.52
CA SER A 230 -1.14 11.78 1.96
C SER A 230 0.10 11.40 1.14
N HIS A 231 0.12 11.77 -0.14
CA HIS A 231 1.30 11.71 -1.02
C HIS A 231 2.33 12.79 -0.64
N GLN A 232 2.68 12.91 0.64
CA GLN A 232 3.74 13.80 1.08
C GLN A 232 5.09 13.11 0.85
N ALA A 233 5.81 13.58 -0.17
CA ALA A 233 7.21 13.21 -0.39
C ALA A 233 8.05 13.58 0.84
N GLY A 234 8.60 12.58 1.55
CA GLY A 234 9.43 12.81 2.73
C GLY A 234 9.54 11.61 3.68
N LYS A 235 10.03 11.87 4.91
CA LYS A 235 10.27 10.86 5.98
C LYS A 235 9.07 9.94 6.24
N GLN A 236 7.85 10.40 5.95
CA GLN A 236 6.60 9.69 6.21
C GLN A 236 6.37 8.48 5.30
N GLU A 237 6.82 8.58 4.04
CA GLU A 237 6.62 7.54 3.03
C GLU A 237 7.37 6.25 3.38
N GLN A 238 8.49 6.36 4.08
CA GLN A 238 9.40 5.24 4.35
C GLN A 238 8.87 4.31 5.44
N ASN A 239 8.42 4.80 6.61
CA ASN A 239 7.86 3.88 7.61
C ASN A 239 6.54 3.28 7.12
N ILE A 240 5.75 4.01 6.31
CA ILE A 240 4.54 3.45 5.69
C ILE A 240 4.93 2.30 4.77
N ALA A 241 5.98 2.44 3.96
CA ALA A 241 6.47 1.35 3.12
C ALA A 241 6.86 0.11 3.94
N LEU A 242 7.53 0.29 5.09
CA LEU A 242 7.84 -0.83 6.00
C LEU A 242 6.57 -1.50 6.56
N LEU A 243 5.58 -0.71 6.98
CA LEU A 243 4.30 -1.24 7.46
C LEU A 243 3.51 -1.96 6.36
N MET A 244 3.56 -1.48 5.11
CA MET A 244 2.95 -2.12 3.93
C MET A 244 3.66 -3.43 3.58
N ALA A 245 4.98 -3.48 3.73
CA ALA A 245 5.78 -4.68 3.49
C ALA A 245 5.48 -5.81 4.49
N ARG A 246 4.92 -5.47 5.66
CA ARG A 246 4.55 -6.35 6.79
C ARG A 246 5.74 -6.96 7.54
N ASP A 247 6.81 -7.28 6.82
CA ASP A 247 7.99 -7.95 7.33
C ASP A 247 9.17 -6.96 7.28
N PHE A 248 9.66 -6.54 8.45
CA PHE A 248 10.73 -5.53 8.58
C PHE A 248 11.53 -5.68 9.87
N ASP A 249 12.73 -5.09 9.90
CA ASP A 249 13.69 -5.25 10.97
C ASP A 249 13.93 -3.92 11.70
N PHE A 250 13.94 -3.96 13.03
CA PHE A 250 14.49 -2.87 13.84
C PHE A 250 15.95 -3.18 14.16
N LEU A 251 16.85 -2.37 13.60
CA LEU A 251 18.30 -2.50 13.81
C LEU A 251 18.74 -1.55 14.93
N PHE A 252 19.03 -2.09 16.11
CA PHE A 252 19.56 -1.34 17.24
C PHE A 252 21.08 -1.24 17.19
N ASP A 253 21.58 -0.04 16.92
CA ASP A 253 22.98 0.33 16.99
C ASP A 253 23.30 0.84 18.41
N ILE A 254 23.92 0.00 19.22
CA ILE A 254 24.31 0.37 20.59
C ILE A 254 25.70 1.00 20.56
N ILE A 255 25.79 2.24 21.03
CA ILE A 255 27.04 2.99 21.14
C ILE A 255 27.25 3.39 22.59
N TYR A 256 28.39 3.01 23.16
CA TYR A 256 28.79 3.42 24.50
C TYR A 256 29.62 4.70 24.41
N GLU A 257 29.31 5.68 25.25
CA GLU A 257 30.10 6.91 25.36
C GLU A 257 31.52 6.63 25.83
N ASP A 258 31.66 5.72 26.79
CA ASP A 258 32.95 5.21 27.27
C ASP A 258 33.21 3.84 26.63
N ASP A 259 33.78 3.84 25.42
CA ASP A 259 34.25 2.62 24.76
C ASP A 259 35.75 2.38 25.06
N TYR A 260 36.09 2.32 26.35
CA TYR A 260 37.46 2.00 26.80
C TYR A 260 37.75 0.53 26.56
N ILE A 261 38.35 0.23 25.41
CA ILE A 261 39.02 -1.04 25.19
C ILE A 261 40.47 -0.84 25.63
N ASP A 262 40.74 -0.99 26.93
CA ASP A 262 42.11 -1.19 27.37
C ASP A 262 42.57 -2.56 26.86
N THR A 263 43.79 -2.67 26.34
CA THR A 263 44.30 -3.92 25.78
C THR A 263 44.39 -5.06 26.81
N ASN A 264 44.23 -4.73 28.09
CA ASN A 264 44.26 -5.63 29.24
C ASN A 264 42.89 -5.89 29.87
N PHE A 265 41.79 -5.35 29.34
CA PHE A 265 40.46 -5.54 29.94
C PHE A 265 39.95 -6.97 29.72
N ASP A 266 39.45 -7.61 30.78
CA ASP A 266 38.91 -8.98 30.74
C ASP A 266 37.69 -9.05 29.79
N LEU A 267 37.74 -9.97 28.83
CA LEU A 267 36.62 -10.28 27.92
C LEU A 267 35.32 -10.58 28.68
N ASN A 268 35.40 -11.07 29.92
CA ASN A 268 34.24 -11.33 30.76
C ASN A 268 33.60 -10.04 31.31
N GLU A 269 34.41 -9.06 31.72
CA GLU A 269 33.90 -7.75 32.15
C GLU A 269 33.22 -7.02 31.00
N ARG A 270 33.82 -7.06 29.80
CA ARG A 270 33.22 -6.52 28.58
C ARG A 270 31.86 -7.18 28.26
N LYS A 271 31.80 -8.51 28.30
CA LYS A 271 30.54 -9.25 28.14
C LYS A 271 29.51 -8.81 29.18
N ASN A 272 29.90 -8.62 30.43
CA ASN A 272 28.98 -8.25 31.50
C ASN A 272 28.46 -6.80 31.35
N HIS A 273 29.30 -5.86 30.91
CA HIS A 273 28.89 -4.47 30.67
C HIS A 273 27.82 -4.39 29.57
N HIS A 274 28.05 -5.05 28.43
CA HIS A 274 27.07 -5.07 27.33
C HIS A 274 25.79 -5.85 27.71
N ARG A 275 25.94 -6.96 28.45
CA ARG A 275 24.81 -7.80 28.88
C ARG A 275 23.77 -7.05 29.70
N LYS A 276 24.14 -6.03 30.50
CA LYS A 276 23.15 -5.31 31.32
C LYS A 276 22.11 -4.62 30.44
N TRP A 277 22.56 -3.80 29.49
CA TRP A 277 21.67 -3.04 28.61
C TRP A 277 20.96 -3.93 27.60
N ILE A 278 21.63 -4.95 27.07
CA ILE A 278 21.00 -5.95 26.20
C ILE A 278 19.84 -6.63 26.93
N LYS A 279 20.03 -7.10 28.17
CA LYS A 279 18.93 -7.69 28.97
C LYS A 279 17.76 -6.73 29.21
N GLN A 280 18.03 -5.43 29.34
CA GLN A 280 16.98 -4.43 29.52
C GLN A 280 16.20 -4.19 28.24
N ILE A 281 16.89 -4.17 27.10
CA ILE A 281 16.25 -4.12 25.78
C ILE A 281 15.41 -5.38 25.59
N ASP A 282 15.96 -6.57 25.84
CA ASP A 282 15.22 -7.84 25.74
C ASP A 282 13.93 -7.83 26.57
N LYS A 283 13.99 -7.30 27.81
CA LYS A 283 12.80 -7.16 28.67
C LYS A 283 11.76 -6.21 28.07
N LEU A 284 12.19 -5.09 27.47
CA LEU A 284 11.28 -4.16 26.81
C LEU A 284 10.67 -4.74 25.54
N LEU A 285 11.46 -5.51 24.78
CA LEU A 285 10.98 -6.24 23.59
C LEU A 285 9.98 -7.32 24.00
N GLU A 286 10.24 -8.06 25.07
CA GLU A 286 9.29 -9.02 25.63
C GLU A 286 7.98 -8.31 26.02
N GLN A 287 8.04 -7.16 26.70
CA GLN A 287 6.86 -6.36 27.01
C GLN A 287 6.11 -5.88 25.76
N PHE A 288 6.83 -5.54 24.69
CA PHE A 288 6.25 -5.12 23.41
C PHE A 288 5.55 -6.28 22.68
N TYR A 289 6.16 -7.48 22.63
CA TYR A 289 5.56 -8.66 21.98
C TYR A 289 4.44 -9.29 22.80
N THR A 290 4.59 -9.32 24.13
CA THR A 290 3.55 -9.81 25.05
C THR A 290 2.47 -8.76 25.32
N HIS A 291 2.62 -7.58 24.74
CA HIS A 291 1.59 -6.56 24.77
C HIS A 291 0.27 -7.15 24.28
N ARG A 292 -0.80 -6.88 25.02
CA ARG A 292 -2.07 -7.60 24.90
C ARG A 292 -2.71 -7.47 23.51
N PHE A 293 -2.40 -6.40 22.79
CA PHE A 293 -2.84 -6.21 21.42
C PHE A 293 -1.81 -6.86 20.51
N ASN A 294 -2.26 -7.87 19.77
CA ASN A 294 -1.46 -8.81 19.01
C ASN A 294 -0.80 -8.12 17.80
N PHE A 295 0.12 -7.19 18.04
CA PHE A 295 0.84 -6.45 16.99
C PHE A 295 1.58 -7.41 16.05
N SER A 296 2.06 -8.53 16.62
CA SER A 296 2.65 -9.68 15.90
C SER A 296 1.70 -10.43 14.98
N GLN A 297 0.38 -10.26 15.14
CA GLN A 297 -0.61 -10.81 14.21
C GLN A 297 -0.58 -10.09 12.86
N TYR A 298 -0.25 -8.80 12.89
CA TYR A 298 -0.24 -7.96 11.71
C TYR A 298 1.16 -7.82 11.12
N PHE A 299 2.21 -7.72 11.94
CA PHE A 299 3.57 -7.44 11.48
C PHE A 299 4.57 -8.48 11.95
N ARG A 300 5.49 -8.87 11.07
CA ARG A 300 6.65 -9.70 11.43
C ARG A 300 7.85 -8.79 11.63
N ILE A 301 8.05 -8.40 12.88
CA ILE A 301 9.20 -7.59 13.28
C ILE A 301 10.32 -8.51 13.73
N ASN A 302 11.53 -8.30 13.22
CA ASN A 302 12.74 -8.81 13.87
C ASN A 302 13.49 -7.66 14.55
N PHE A 303 13.97 -7.90 15.76
CA PHE A 303 14.84 -6.96 16.46
C PHE A 303 16.28 -7.47 16.40
N ILE A 304 17.13 -6.72 15.71
CA ILE A 304 18.54 -7.03 15.52
C ILE A 304 19.34 -6.05 16.36
N THR A 305 20.18 -6.53 17.27
CA THR A 305 21.05 -5.69 18.09
C THR A 305 22.50 -5.84 17.65
N GLN A 306 23.20 -4.71 17.52
CA GLN A 306 24.63 -4.68 17.30
C GLN A 306 25.30 -3.62 18.17
N VAL A 307 26.51 -3.93 18.65
CA VAL A 307 27.32 -2.97 19.40
C VAL A 307 28.35 -2.38 18.44
N LEU A 308 28.29 -1.07 18.23
CA LEU A 308 29.24 -0.37 17.38
C LEU A 308 30.39 0.15 18.23
N HIS A 309 31.58 -0.36 17.96
CA HIS A 309 32.81 0.03 18.66
C HIS A 309 33.57 1.10 17.90
N TYR A 310 34.28 1.96 18.63
CA TYR A 310 35.15 3.02 18.11
C TYR A 310 34.47 3.99 17.14
N VAL A 311 33.13 4.14 17.22
CA VAL A 311 32.38 5.12 16.42
C VAL A 311 32.88 6.54 16.73
N PHE A 312 33.13 6.81 18.01
CA PHE A 312 33.74 8.05 18.50
C PHE A 312 35.08 7.72 19.19
N PRO A 313 36.19 7.52 18.46
CA PRO A 313 37.52 7.36 19.03
C PRO A 313 37.88 8.61 19.86
N ARG A 314 38.77 8.39 20.83
CA ARG A 314 39.25 9.25 21.95
C ARG A 314 39.38 10.76 21.75
N ASP A 315 39.24 11.26 20.53
CA ASP A 315 39.01 12.67 20.29
C ASP A 315 37.68 13.04 20.94
N ASN A 316 37.65 14.21 21.56
CA ASN A 316 36.49 14.88 22.14
C ASN A 316 35.37 15.13 21.12
N PHE A 317 35.00 14.21 20.23
CA PHE A 317 34.09 14.42 19.12
C PHE A 317 32.72 14.84 19.63
N ILE A 318 32.06 14.01 20.44
CA ILE A 318 30.78 14.37 21.06
C ILE A 318 30.94 15.62 21.92
N GLN A 319 32.00 15.69 22.74
CA GLN A 319 32.26 16.85 23.61
C GLN A 319 32.46 18.16 22.84
N SER A 320 33.03 18.12 21.63
CA SER A 320 33.28 19.26 20.75
C SER A 320 32.01 19.78 20.10
N LYS A 321 30.98 18.92 20.01
CA LYS A 321 29.67 19.23 19.45
C LYS A 321 28.69 19.74 20.51
N LEU A 322 29.02 19.66 21.80
CA LEU A 322 28.15 20.18 22.85
C LEU A 322 27.99 21.70 22.76
N PHE A 323 26.79 22.16 23.11
CA PHE A 323 26.48 23.57 23.23
C PHE A 323 27.29 24.18 24.37
N LYS A 324 28.11 25.20 24.05
CA LYS A 324 28.90 25.94 25.05
C LYS A 324 28.11 27.18 25.46
N SER A 325 27.64 27.22 26.71
CA SER A 325 26.99 28.43 27.24
C SER A 325 28.02 29.56 27.36
N THR A 326 27.74 30.71 26.73
CA THR A 326 28.60 31.90 26.75
C THR A 326 28.56 32.70 28.06
N THR A 327 27.87 32.24 29.10
CA THR A 327 27.83 32.93 30.38
C THR A 327 28.94 32.44 31.31
N ASN A 328 29.97 33.27 31.49
CA ASN A 328 30.93 33.17 32.58
C ASN A 328 30.22 33.09 33.93
N SER A 329 30.24 31.93 34.59
CA SER A 329 30.35 31.83 36.04
C SER A 329 30.68 30.41 36.45
N ASN A 330 31.60 30.29 37.41
CA ASN A 330 31.96 29.05 38.10
C ASN A 330 30.71 28.39 38.70
N GLN A 331 30.07 27.44 38.01
CA GLN A 331 28.96 26.67 38.58
C GLN A 331 28.98 25.20 38.14
N SER A 332 29.24 24.35 39.14
CA SER A 332 28.88 22.93 39.31
C SER A 332 29.20 21.88 38.25
N SER A 333 29.84 20.81 38.71
CA SER A 333 30.07 19.51 38.05
C SER A 333 28.80 18.72 37.68
N ASN A 334 27.61 19.34 37.72
CA ASN A 334 26.31 18.69 37.52
C ASN A 334 25.48 19.31 36.37
N GLU A 335 26.06 20.19 35.55
CA GLU A 335 25.32 20.78 34.43
C GLU A 335 25.01 19.72 33.35
N GLU A 336 23.73 19.66 32.93
CA GLU A 336 23.28 18.80 31.83
C GLU A 336 24.02 19.19 30.54
N ARG A 337 24.61 18.21 29.86
CA ARG A 337 25.25 18.38 28.54
C ARG A 337 24.20 18.48 27.45
N LEU A 338 24.25 19.54 26.65
CA LEU A 338 23.27 19.79 25.60
C LEU A 338 23.90 19.59 24.23
N LEU A 339 23.28 18.75 23.41
CA LEU A 339 23.72 18.44 22.06
C LEU A 339 22.78 19.12 21.04
N PRO A 340 23.25 20.17 20.33
CA PRO A 340 22.41 20.92 19.42
C PRO A 340 22.02 20.08 18.21
N LEU A 341 20.77 20.23 17.74
CA LEU A 341 20.27 19.49 16.58
C LEU A 341 21.09 19.74 15.30
N SER A 342 21.74 20.89 15.18
CA SER A 342 22.65 21.22 14.07
C SER A 342 23.89 20.33 14.00
N SER A 343 24.25 19.64 15.09
CA SER A 343 25.41 18.74 15.12
C SER A 343 25.12 17.30 14.67
N ILE A 344 23.83 16.94 14.53
CA ILE A 344 23.37 15.57 14.32
C ILE A 344 23.85 14.98 13.00
N ASP A 345 23.89 15.75 11.92
CA ASP A 345 24.33 15.24 10.61
C ASP A 345 25.77 14.73 10.66
N SER A 346 26.65 15.43 11.38
CA SER A 346 28.04 15.00 11.56
C SER A 346 28.17 13.72 12.41
N ILE A 347 27.25 13.52 13.35
CA ILE A 347 27.20 12.33 14.21
C ILE A 347 26.66 11.15 13.41
N LEU A 348 25.59 11.34 12.64
CA LEU A 348 24.98 10.32 11.79
C LEU A 348 25.94 9.79 10.74
N ASN A 349 26.62 10.67 10.01
CA ASN A 349 27.61 10.27 9.01
C ASN A 349 28.66 9.32 9.59
N ARG A 350 29.04 9.52 10.85
CA ARG A 350 30.03 8.67 11.50
C ARG A 350 29.48 7.33 11.95
N ILE A 351 28.26 7.33 12.48
CA ILE A 351 27.56 6.10 12.85
C ILE A 351 27.38 5.22 11.61
N GLU A 352 26.95 5.81 10.49
CA GLU A 352 26.74 5.11 9.22
C GLU A 352 28.02 4.42 8.72
N THR A 353 29.18 5.08 8.81
CA THR A 353 30.45 4.46 8.40
C THR A 353 30.87 3.23 9.22
N SER A 354 30.31 3.07 10.43
CA SER A 354 30.63 1.98 11.34
C SER A 354 29.56 0.88 11.38
N ARG A 355 28.42 1.11 10.72
CA ARG A 355 27.27 0.21 10.73
C ARG A 355 27.49 -0.95 9.75
N VAL A 356 27.04 -2.13 10.16
CA VAL A 356 26.80 -3.25 9.25
C VAL A 356 25.30 -3.36 9.02
N GLU A 357 24.89 -3.38 7.76
CA GLU A 357 23.49 -3.43 7.35
C GLU A 357 23.24 -4.69 6.51
N HIS A 358 22.14 -5.39 6.80
CA HIS A 358 21.79 -6.63 6.11
C HIS A 358 20.84 -6.41 4.93
N ASP A 359 19.83 -5.54 5.10
CA ASP A 359 18.84 -5.20 4.08
C ASP A 359 18.35 -3.75 4.25
N ASN A 360 18.72 -2.87 3.32
CA ASN A 360 18.45 -1.43 3.40
C ASN A 360 16.99 -1.06 3.18
N ASP A 361 16.21 -1.92 2.51
CA ASP A 361 14.82 -1.62 2.17
C ASP A 361 13.85 -2.09 3.25
N LYS A 362 14.33 -2.90 4.21
CA LYS A 362 13.51 -3.47 5.29
C LYS A 362 13.95 -3.09 6.69
N SER A 363 14.99 -2.27 6.84
CA SER A 363 15.54 -1.92 8.15
C SER A 363 15.08 -0.53 8.62
N TYR A 364 14.63 -0.44 9.87
CA TYR A 364 14.47 0.80 10.62
C TYR A 364 15.58 0.93 11.66
N HIS A 365 16.38 1.99 11.57
CA HIS A 365 17.57 2.14 12.40
C HIS A 365 17.26 2.81 13.73
N VAL A 366 17.77 2.24 14.82
CA VAL A 366 17.65 2.80 16.17
C VAL A 366 19.02 2.90 16.79
N VAL A 367 19.53 4.12 16.92
CA VAL A 367 20.80 4.35 17.61
C VAL A 367 20.52 4.55 19.10
N LEU A 368 21.11 3.69 19.93
CA LEU A 368 21.09 3.80 21.38
C LEU A 368 22.44 4.34 21.85
N TYR A 369 22.49 5.63 22.18
CA TYR A 369 23.66 6.25 22.77
C TYR A 369 23.61 6.11 24.29
N ILE A 370 24.43 5.22 24.83
CA ILE A 370 24.51 4.93 26.25
C ILE A 370 25.55 5.84 26.89
N ARG A 371 25.06 6.75 27.75
CA ARG A 371 25.89 7.68 28.51
C ARG A 371 26.82 6.94 29.48
N SER A 372 28.03 7.46 29.66
CA SER A 372 28.91 7.05 30.76
C SER A 372 28.33 7.43 32.13
N SER A 373 28.44 6.54 33.11
CA SER A 373 28.05 6.83 34.50
C SER A 373 28.85 7.97 35.13
N GLU A 374 30.08 8.20 34.67
CA GLU A 374 31.01 9.20 35.24
C GLU A 374 30.70 10.62 34.75
N LEU A 375 30.05 10.75 33.59
CA LEU A 375 29.76 12.03 32.95
C LEU A 375 28.34 12.50 33.25
N PRO A 376 28.06 13.82 33.31
CA PRO A 376 26.71 14.34 33.49
C PRO A 376 25.76 13.94 32.34
N SER A 377 24.44 14.03 32.62
CA SER A 377 23.39 13.67 31.65
C SER A 377 23.54 14.44 30.34
N ILE A 378 23.16 13.81 29.23
CA ILE A 378 23.16 14.44 27.91
C ILE A 378 21.74 14.45 27.33
N LYS A 379 21.38 15.53 26.65
CA LYS A 379 20.09 15.72 25.97
C LYS A 379 20.26 16.48 24.66
N PHE A 380 19.36 16.23 23.71
CA PHE A 380 19.27 17.06 22.51
C PHE A 380 18.67 18.42 22.85
N LEU A 381 19.16 19.46 22.20
CA LEU A 381 18.66 20.83 22.29
C LEU A 381 18.18 21.30 20.91
N ASN A 382 16.89 21.60 20.81
CA ASN A 382 16.35 22.33 19.68
C ASN A 382 16.67 23.82 19.84
N GLU A 383 17.58 24.34 19.02
CA GLU A 383 18.04 25.73 19.09
C GLU A 383 16.92 26.75 18.81
N GLN A 384 15.90 26.38 18.03
CA GLN A 384 14.78 27.25 17.67
C GLN A 384 13.79 27.44 18.82
N ASN A 385 13.43 26.34 19.48
CA ASN A 385 12.36 26.32 20.49
C ASN A 385 12.89 26.16 21.92
N GLN A 386 14.21 26.01 22.10
CA GLN A 386 14.88 25.67 23.37
C GLN A 386 14.37 24.39 24.05
N ASN A 387 13.62 23.56 23.31
CA ASN A 387 13.08 22.30 23.80
C ASN A 387 14.20 21.26 23.93
N LYS A 388 14.22 20.58 25.07
CA LYS A 388 15.15 19.47 25.34
C LYS A 388 14.46 18.12 25.09
N SER A 389 15.15 17.18 24.45
CA SER A 389 14.64 15.82 24.25
C SER A 389 15.73 14.76 24.38
N ASN A 390 15.35 13.52 24.71
CA ASN A 390 16.26 12.38 24.71
C ASN A 390 16.16 11.58 23.39
N LEU A 391 15.13 11.84 22.59
CA LEU A 391 14.83 11.14 21.34
C LEU A 391 14.74 12.17 20.21
N ILE A 392 15.31 11.82 19.06
CA ILE A 392 15.14 12.54 17.79
C ILE A 392 14.91 11.55 16.66
N THR A 393 14.15 11.98 15.65
CA THR A 393 13.97 11.23 14.40
C THR A 393 14.94 11.74 13.34
N THR A 394 15.71 10.83 12.78
CA THR A 394 16.73 11.11 11.76
C THR A 394 16.07 11.29 10.38
N PRO A 395 16.76 11.87 9.40
CA PRO A 395 16.28 11.90 8.02
C PRO A 395 16.42 10.55 7.28
N PHE A 396 17.24 9.63 7.77
CA PHE A 396 17.59 8.37 7.09
C PHE A 396 16.94 7.14 7.75
N ARG A 397 15.61 7.08 7.82
CA ARG A 397 14.88 5.88 8.33
C ARG A 397 15.32 5.41 9.71
N GLY A 398 15.36 6.33 10.68
CA GLY A 398 15.76 5.92 12.02
C GLY A 398 15.58 6.96 13.11
N SER A 399 15.91 6.57 14.33
CA SER A 399 15.85 7.41 15.52
C SER A 399 17.13 7.31 16.34
N ILE A 400 17.53 8.40 16.99
CA ILE A 400 18.61 8.39 17.99
C ILE A 400 18.00 8.61 19.36
N LEU A 401 18.23 7.67 20.26
CA LEU A 401 17.85 7.73 21.67
C LEU A 401 19.09 7.85 22.54
N ILE A 402 19.17 8.93 23.31
CA ILE A 402 20.13 9.10 24.38
C ILE A 402 19.58 8.44 25.65
N VAL A 403 20.36 7.50 26.19
CA VAL A 403 20.02 6.73 27.38
C VAL A 403 20.89 7.19 28.55
N ASN A 404 20.33 8.05 29.41
CA ASN A 404 21.04 8.45 30.63
C ASN A 404 20.79 7.50 31.81
N ASN A 405 19.62 6.87 31.84
CA ASN A 405 19.18 5.95 32.89
C ASN A 405 18.15 4.94 32.32
N GLU A 406 17.73 3.98 33.15
CA GLU A 406 16.81 2.90 32.73
C GLU A 406 15.40 3.42 32.38
N MET A 407 14.98 4.54 32.98
CA MET A 407 13.70 5.19 32.72
C MET A 407 13.69 5.91 31.36
N ASP A 408 14.82 6.49 30.97
CA ASP A 408 15.03 7.10 29.65
C ASP A 408 14.99 6.03 28.56
N LEU A 409 15.53 4.84 28.82
CA LEU A 409 15.42 3.71 27.89
C LEU A 409 13.95 3.28 27.72
N SER A 410 13.23 3.03 28.81
CA SER A 410 11.84 2.53 28.72
C SER A 410 10.89 3.56 28.10
N ASN A 411 10.92 4.81 28.57
CA ASN A 411 10.08 5.87 28.01
C ASN A 411 10.52 6.28 26.60
N GLY A 412 11.83 6.32 26.35
CA GLY A 412 12.39 6.62 25.04
C GLY A 412 12.01 5.57 24.00
N PHE A 413 12.06 4.28 24.38
CA PHE A 413 11.65 3.19 23.52
C PHE A 413 10.15 3.25 23.19
N ARG A 414 9.28 3.53 24.18
CA ARG A 414 7.85 3.74 23.93
C ARG A 414 7.59 4.89 22.98
N ARG A 415 8.24 6.05 23.21
CA ARG A 415 8.15 7.21 22.33
C ARG A 415 8.62 6.91 20.92
N LEU A 416 9.69 6.11 20.79
CA LEU A 416 10.21 5.67 19.51
C LEU A 416 9.20 4.81 18.74
N ILE A 417 8.63 3.80 19.38
CA ILE A 417 7.58 2.96 18.77
C ILE A 417 6.37 3.80 18.37
N ARG A 418 5.93 4.72 19.25
CA ARG A 418 4.82 5.64 18.93
C ARG A 418 5.15 6.53 17.74
N SER A 419 6.34 7.11 17.71
CA SER A 419 6.81 7.95 16.61
C SER A 419 6.92 7.18 15.29
N PHE A 420 7.41 5.93 15.34
CA PHE A 420 7.47 5.02 14.19
C PHE A 420 6.07 4.78 13.59
N LEU A 421 5.07 4.57 14.46
CA LEU A 421 3.66 4.39 14.11
C LEU A 421 2.91 5.71 13.84
N TYR A 422 3.62 6.85 13.83
CA TYR A 422 3.04 8.20 13.67
C TYR A 422 2.02 8.60 14.75
N LEU A 423 2.05 7.93 15.89
CA LEU A 423 1.26 8.27 17.07
C LEU A 423 1.89 9.47 17.81
N PRO A 424 1.09 10.24 18.57
CA PRO A 424 1.62 11.31 19.43
C PRO A 424 2.66 10.76 20.41
N ASP A 425 3.77 11.48 20.60
CA ASP A 425 4.87 11.06 21.48
C ASP A 425 4.43 10.71 22.91
N GLN A 426 3.46 11.44 23.45
CA GLN A 426 2.92 11.20 24.80
C GLN A 426 1.78 10.19 24.72
N CYS A 427 1.88 9.12 25.51
CA CYS A 427 0.75 8.24 25.80
C CYS A 427 0.20 8.63 27.17
N ASP A 428 -1.12 8.80 27.25
CA ASP A 428 -1.83 9.12 28.48
C ASP A 428 -1.84 7.98 29.50
N LEU A 429 -1.47 6.78 29.05
CA LEU A 429 -1.39 5.56 29.84
C LEU A 429 0.06 5.29 30.24
N PRO A 430 0.37 5.23 31.54
CA PRO A 430 1.68 4.81 31.98
C PRO A 430 1.86 3.34 31.61
N GLU A 431 3.06 3.03 31.13
CA GLU A 431 3.52 1.68 30.81
C GLU A 431 3.08 1.03 29.50
N GLU A 432 2.06 1.55 28.84
CA GLU A 432 1.56 1.03 27.57
C GLU A 432 2.28 1.67 26.37
N PHE A 433 2.36 0.94 25.25
CA PHE A 433 2.92 1.48 24.00
C PHE A 433 1.86 2.23 23.20
N PHE A 434 0.65 1.66 23.13
CA PHE A 434 -0.48 2.17 22.36
C PHE A 434 -1.80 1.58 22.87
N THR A 435 -2.91 2.24 22.57
CA THR A 435 -4.25 1.73 22.84
C THR A 435 -4.72 0.76 21.75
N GLN A 436 -5.75 -0.03 22.02
CA GLN A 436 -6.37 -0.89 21.00
C GLN A 436 -6.88 -0.07 19.81
N LEU A 437 -7.50 1.07 20.11
CA LEU A 437 -8.05 1.97 19.11
C LEU A 437 -6.97 2.57 18.21
N GLU A 438 -5.82 2.97 18.77
CA GLU A 438 -4.70 3.50 17.98
C GLU A 438 -4.21 2.47 16.95
N ILE A 439 -4.00 1.22 17.36
CA ILE A 439 -3.55 0.16 16.45
C ILE A 439 -4.61 -0.19 15.43
N GLU A 440 -5.86 -0.40 15.83
CA GLU A 440 -6.92 -0.73 14.88
C GLU A 440 -7.16 0.38 13.86
N SER A 441 -6.99 1.64 14.25
CA SER A 441 -7.02 2.77 13.32
C SER A 441 -5.89 2.72 12.30
N ILE A 442 -4.68 2.34 12.70
CA ILE A 442 -3.54 2.13 11.79
C ILE A 442 -3.83 0.95 10.85
N ILE A 443 -4.30 -0.18 11.38
CA ILE A 443 -4.59 -1.38 10.60
C ILE A 443 -5.67 -1.11 9.56
N HIS A 444 -6.77 -0.44 9.92
CA HIS A 444 -7.79 -0.04 8.96
C HIS A 444 -7.25 0.87 7.85
N ALA A 445 -6.37 1.82 8.20
CA ALA A 445 -5.72 2.67 7.21
C ALA A 445 -4.83 1.84 6.26
N LEU A 446 -4.09 0.87 6.78
CA LEU A 446 -3.27 -0.04 5.98
C LEU A 446 -4.10 -0.93 5.06
N ILE A 447 -5.22 -1.50 5.52
CA ILE A 447 -6.12 -2.33 4.70
C ILE A 447 -6.56 -1.56 3.44
N GLN A 448 -7.02 -0.34 3.65
CA GLN A 448 -7.46 0.53 2.57
C GLN A 448 -6.30 0.97 1.67
N LYS A 449 -5.13 1.25 2.23
CA LYS A 449 -3.93 1.54 1.46
C LYS A 449 -3.50 0.34 0.61
N HIS A 450 -3.55 -0.89 1.12
CA HIS A 450 -3.33 -2.12 0.35
C HIS A 450 -4.30 -2.20 -0.83
N ILE A 451 -5.60 -2.00 -0.59
CA ILE A 451 -6.62 -2.04 -1.65
C ILE A 451 -6.36 -0.97 -2.71
N TYR A 452 -6.01 0.24 -2.29
CA TYR A 452 -5.68 1.35 -3.19
C TYR A 452 -4.44 1.05 -4.05
N GLU A 453 -3.32 0.62 -3.45
CA GLU A 453 -2.11 0.30 -4.20
C GLU A 453 -2.30 -0.94 -5.09
N THR A 454 -3.14 -1.91 -4.68
CA THR A 454 -3.55 -3.04 -5.52
C THR A 454 -4.23 -2.54 -6.78
N LEU A 455 -5.24 -1.67 -6.65
CA LEU A 455 -5.94 -1.10 -7.79
C LEU A 455 -5.02 -0.30 -8.71
N LYS A 456 -4.15 0.54 -8.14
CA LYS A 456 -3.17 1.32 -8.90
C LYS A 456 -2.22 0.44 -9.70
N SER A 457 -1.77 -0.67 -9.11
CA SER A 457 -0.91 -1.66 -9.77
C SER A 457 -1.65 -2.35 -10.91
N LEU A 458 -2.88 -2.80 -10.66
CA LEU A 458 -3.75 -3.43 -11.66
C LEU A 458 -4.06 -2.49 -12.84
N GLU A 459 -4.42 -1.24 -12.58
CA GLU A 459 -4.59 -0.22 -13.64
C GLU A 459 -3.31 0.00 -14.44
N SER A 460 -2.16 -0.02 -13.77
CA SER A 460 -0.86 0.15 -14.43
C SER A 460 -0.56 -1.03 -15.35
N ILE A 461 -0.86 -2.26 -14.91
CA ILE A 461 -0.78 -3.47 -15.75
C ILE A 461 -1.70 -3.33 -16.97
N GLU A 462 -2.95 -2.92 -16.79
CA GLU A 462 -3.90 -2.72 -17.89
C GLU A 462 -3.42 -1.67 -18.91
N LYS A 463 -2.95 -0.52 -18.41
CA LYS A 463 -2.37 0.54 -19.26
C LYS A 463 -1.15 0.05 -20.03
N LEU A 464 -0.29 -0.77 -19.42
CA LEU A 464 0.87 -1.39 -20.08
C LEU A 464 0.43 -2.37 -21.18
N LEU A 465 -0.53 -3.24 -20.88
CA LEU A 465 -1.06 -4.24 -21.82
C LEU A 465 -1.80 -3.62 -23.01
N ASN A 466 -2.48 -2.49 -22.79
CA ASN A 466 -3.15 -1.75 -23.87
C ASN A 466 -2.13 -1.06 -24.78
N LYS A 467 -0.99 -0.61 -24.25
CA LYS A 467 0.10 -0.01 -25.04
C LYS A 467 0.94 -1.05 -25.77
N VAL A 468 1.14 -2.23 -25.18
CA VAL A 468 1.96 -3.33 -25.74
C VAL A 468 1.06 -4.55 -25.95
N SER A 469 0.30 -4.53 -27.05
CA SER A 469 -0.73 -5.53 -27.35
C SER A 469 -0.21 -6.97 -27.51
N ASN A 470 1.06 -7.15 -27.88
CA ASN A 470 1.71 -8.44 -28.09
C ASN A 470 2.53 -8.94 -26.87
N MET A 471 2.29 -8.37 -25.69
CA MET A 471 2.93 -8.82 -24.46
C MET A 471 2.48 -10.26 -24.11
N VAL A 472 3.45 -11.14 -23.82
CA VAL A 472 3.20 -12.51 -23.34
C VAL A 472 2.72 -12.43 -21.90
N ILE A 473 1.58 -13.07 -21.61
CA ILE A 473 1.03 -13.15 -20.25
C ILE A 473 1.08 -14.62 -19.84
N GLU A 474 2.00 -14.96 -18.93
CA GLU A 474 2.12 -16.29 -18.37
C GLU A 474 0.94 -16.62 -17.44
N GLU A 475 0.60 -17.91 -17.33
CA GLU A 475 -0.44 -18.42 -16.44
C GLU A 475 -0.25 -17.94 -14.99
N LYS A 476 1.00 -17.98 -14.50
CA LYS A 476 1.34 -17.56 -13.13
C LYS A 476 0.99 -16.09 -12.86
N ILE A 477 1.19 -15.22 -13.85
CA ILE A 477 0.91 -13.78 -13.73
C ILE A 477 -0.59 -13.55 -13.82
N ALA A 478 -1.28 -14.21 -14.76
CA ALA A 478 -2.72 -14.16 -14.87
C ALA A 478 -3.41 -14.62 -13.58
N ASN A 479 -2.94 -15.72 -12.97
CA ASN A 479 -3.44 -16.22 -11.69
C ASN A 479 -3.20 -15.20 -10.56
N ARG A 480 -2.02 -14.56 -10.50
CA ARG A 480 -1.73 -13.51 -9.50
C ARG A 480 -2.63 -12.28 -9.66
N ILE A 481 -2.89 -11.86 -10.90
CA ILE A 481 -3.82 -10.76 -11.18
C ILE A 481 -5.24 -11.17 -10.75
N HIS A 482 -5.68 -12.38 -11.07
CA HIS A 482 -6.98 -12.90 -10.66
C HIS A 482 -7.13 -12.98 -9.14
N ASP A 483 -6.15 -13.57 -8.47
CA ASP A 483 -6.13 -13.72 -7.01
C ASP A 483 -6.06 -12.35 -6.33
N SER A 484 -5.25 -11.42 -6.83
CA SER A 484 -5.17 -10.06 -6.29
C SER A 484 -6.53 -9.34 -6.33
N MET A 485 -7.24 -9.43 -7.46
CA MET A 485 -8.58 -8.86 -7.61
C MET A 485 -9.59 -9.52 -6.67
N LYS A 486 -9.62 -10.86 -6.63
CA LYS A 486 -10.55 -11.63 -5.79
C LYS A 486 -10.34 -11.33 -4.30
N MET A 487 -9.08 -11.33 -3.85
CA MET A 487 -8.73 -11.04 -2.46
C MET A 487 -9.06 -9.59 -2.11
N SER A 488 -8.75 -8.62 -2.98
CA SER A 488 -9.13 -7.23 -2.75
C SER A 488 -10.64 -7.07 -2.58
N MET A 489 -11.45 -7.71 -3.44
CA MET A 489 -12.91 -7.71 -3.29
C MET A 489 -13.37 -8.30 -1.95
N ASN A 490 -12.80 -9.43 -1.54
CA ASN A 490 -13.12 -10.05 -0.26
C ASN A 490 -12.74 -9.14 0.93
N ALA A 491 -11.60 -8.44 0.86
CA ALA A 491 -11.21 -7.48 1.88
C ALA A 491 -12.21 -6.30 1.99
N VAL A 492 -12.72 -5.81 0.85
CA VAL A 492 -13.79 -4.80 0.83
C VAL A 492 -15.08 -5.33 1.48
N ASP A 493 -15.46 -6.58 1.19
CA ASP A 493 -16.62 -7.22 1.78
C ASP A 493 -16.48 -7.39 3.30
N LEU A 494 -15.31 -7.82 3.77
CA LEU A 494 -14.98 -7.96 5.19
C LEU A 494 -15.00 -6.61 5.92
N LEU A 495 -14.56 -5.51 5.29
CA LEU A 495 -14.64 -4.17 5.88
C LEU A 495 -16.08 -3.64 5.99
N ASN A 496 -16.94 -3.99 5.03
CA ASN A 496 -18.33 -3.52 4.99
C ASN A 496 -19.26 -4.33 5.89
N THR A 497 -18.94 -5.60 6.10
CA THR A 497 -19.65 -6.44 7.05
C THR A 497 -19.10 -6.05 8.42
N ASN A 498 -19.93 -5.53 9.33
CA ASN A 498 -19.52 -5.13 10.70
C ASN A 498 -19.08 -6.34 11.59
N ASN A 499 -18.48 -7.35 10.99
CA ASN A 499 -18.01 -8.57 11.61
C ASN A 499 -16.60 -8.35 12.15
N ASP A 500 -16.32 -8.97 13.28
CA ASP A 500 -15.17 -8.77 14.16
C ASP A 500 -13.77 -9.03 13.57
N ASP A 501 -13.66 -9.45 12.32
CA ASP A 501 -12.42 -10.02 11.79
C ASP A 501 -11.57 -9.01 11.02
N ILE A 502 -11.19 -7.91 11.70
CA ILE A 502 -10.20 -6.92 11.19
C ILE A 502 -8.91 -7.63 10.75
N SER A 503 -8.50 -8.69 11.46
CA SER A 503 -7.33 -9.48 11.08
C SER A 503 -7.50 -10.23 9.77
N GLU A 504 -8.68 -10.78 9.49
CA GLU A 504 -8.92 -11.48 8.23
C GLU A 504 -8.98 -10.47 7.07
N ALA A 505 -9.59 -9.31 7.31
CA ALA A 505 -9.61 -8.20 6.36
C ALA A 505 -8.17 -7.74 6.05
N TYR A 506 -7.31 -7.63 7.08
CA TYR A 506 -5.90 -7.32 6.92
C TYR A 506 -5.15 -8.33 6.07
N GLU A 507 -5.18 -9.62 6.44
CA GLU A 507 -4.46 -10.67 5.72
C GLU A 507 -4.92 -10.78 4.25
N THR A 508 -6.22 -10.66 4.03
CA THR A 508 -6.80 -10.70 2.68
C THR A 508 -6.36 -9.49 1.86
N SER A 509 -6.39 -8.29 2.44
CA SER A 509 -5.94 -7.06 1.76
C SER A 509 -4.45 -7.07 1.45
N TRP A 510 -3.62 -7.55 2.38
CA TRP A 510 -2.18 -7.65 2.20
C TRP A 510 -1.83 -8.67 1.12
N SER A 511 -2.52 -9.82 1.11
CA SER A 511 -2.35 -10.84 0.06
C SER A 511 -2.70 -10.27 -1.32
N ALA A 512 -3.77 -9.47 -1.41
CA ALA A 512 -4.14 -8.79 -2.64
C ALA A 512 -3.02 -7.87 -3.15
N TYR A 513 -2.52 -7.00 -2.27
CA TYR A 513 -1.42 -6.09 -2.57
C TYR A 513 -0.14 -6.83 -2.97
N SER A 514 0.23 -7.87 -2.21
CA SER A 514 1.41 -8.68 -2.50
C SER A 514 1.32 -9.36 -3.87
N TYR A 515 0.17 -9.95 -4.22
CA TYR A 515 0.00 -10.57 -5.53
C TYR A 515 0.01 -9.56 -6.68
N SER A 516 -0.58 -8.37 -6.50
CA SER A 516 -0.53 -7.33 -7.55
C SER A 516 0.88 -6.81 -7.78
N GLU A 517 1.65 -6.56 -6.72
CA GLU A 517 3.04 -6.09 -6.83
C GLU A 517 3.92 -7.16 -7.46
N GLN A 518 3.79 -8.42 -7.02
CA GLN A 518 4.57 -9.50 -7.62
C GLN A 518 4.18 -9.79 -9.08
N ALA A 519 2.96 -9.44 -9.51
CA ALA A 519 2.58 -9.49 -10.92
C ALA A 519 3.18 -8.31 -11.68
N PHE A 520 3.03 -7.09 -11.18
CA PHE A 520 3.51 -5.86 -11.81
C PHE A 520 5.03 -5.85 -12.02
N TYR A 521 5.80 -6.25 -11.00
CA TYR A 521 7.25 -6.34 -11.07
C TYR A 521 7.78 -7.67 -11.62
N HIS A 522 6.91 -8.52 -12.19
CA HIS A 522 7.38 -9.77 -12.78
C HIS A 522 8.29 -9.49 -13.99
N PRO A 523 9.48 -10.11 -14.09
CA PRO A 523 10.43 -9.82 -15.16
C PRO A 523 9.86 -9.94 -16.57
N SER A 524 8.93 -10.85 -16.82
CA SER A 524 8.32 -10.96 -18.15
C SER A 524 7.44 -9.78 -18.52
N LEU A 525 6.78 -9.08 -17.59
CA LEU A 525 6.06 -7.84 -17.90
C LEU A 525 7.01 -6.63 -18.08
N LEU A 526 8.22 -6.69 -17.51
CA LEU A 526 9.20 -5.60 -17.56
C LEU A 526 10.24 -5.75 -18.69
N SER A 527 10.45 -6.97 -19.19
CA SER A 527 11.47 -7.25 -20.20
C SER A 527 10.97 -6.87 -21.60
N LEU A 528 11.68 -5.95 -22.26
CA LEU A 528 11.47 -5.51 -23.65
C LEU A 528 11.86 -6.60 -24.68
N LEU A 529 11.42 -7.85 -24.49
CA LEU A 529 11.62 -8.93 -25.47
C LEU A 529 10.57 -8.93 -26.58
N TYR A 530 9.66 -7.96 -26.60
CA TYR A 530 8.58 -7.90 -27.57
C TYR A 530 9.03 -7.24 -28.86
N PHE A 531 9.28 -8.07 -29.87
CA PHE A 531 9.47 -7.61 -31.24
C PHE A 531 8.19 -6.88 -31.69
N PRO A 532 8.23 -5.57 -32.02
CA PRO A 532 7.09 -4.89 -32.63
C PRO A 532 6.69 -5.60 -33.92
N ASP A 533 5.41 -5.47 -34.31
CA ASP A 533 4.87 -6.13 -35.50
C ASP A 533 5.72 -5.86 -36.76
N ASP A 534 6.31 -4.67 -36.87
CA ASP A 534 7.20 -4.31 -37.98
C ASP A 534 8.45 -5.20 -38.08
N GLN A 535 9.04 -5.57 -36.94
CA GLN A 535 10.20 -6.47 -36.89
C GLN A 535 9.78 -7.92 -37.16
N LYS A 536 8.58 -8.30 -36.73
CA LYS A 536 7.95 -9.58 -37.06
C LYS A 536 7.77 -9.71 -38.59
N TYR A 537 7.25 -8.67 -39.26
CA TYR A 537 7.13 -8.66 -40.71
C TYR A 537 8.50 -8.67 -41.41
N ALA A 538 9.50 -7.97 -40.89
CA ALA A 538 10.85 -8.00 -41.47
C ALA A 538 11.48 -9.41 -41.48
N ILE A 539 11.17 -10.25 -40.48
CA ILE A 539 11.61 -11.65 -40.41
C ILE A 539 10.79 -12.55 -41.36
N TYR A 540 9.47 -12.37 -41.38
CA TYR A 540 8.58 -13.25 -42.14
C TYR A 540 8.44 -12.91 -43.62
N LEU A 541 8.60 -11.64 -44.01
CA LEU A 541 8.41 -11.20 -45.39
C LEU A 541 9.41 -11.87 -46.36
N PRO A 542 10.72 -12.00 -46.07
CA PRO A 542 11.63 -12.77 -46.92
C PRO A 542 11.26 -14.27 -47.06
N LEU A 543 10.67 -14.87 -46.02
CA LEU A 543 10.29 -16.29 -46.00
C LEU A 543 9.02 -16.56 -46.82
N PHE A 544 8.00 -15.71 -46.67
CA PHE A 544 6.68 -15.94 -47.25
C PHE A 544 6.47 -15.25 -48.60
N LEU A 545 7.13 -14.11 -48.88
CA LEU A 545 6.95 -13.37 -50.15
C LEU A 545 7.20 -14.23 -51.40
N PRO A 546 8.26 -15.07 -51.48
CA PRO A 546 8.50 -15.93 -52.64
C PRO A 546 7.41 -16.99 -52.86
N ILE A 547 6.76 -17.44 -51.78
CA ILE A 547 5.69 -18.44 -51.81
C ILE A 547 4.34 -17.77 -52.12
N SER A 548 4.09 -16.59 -51.57
CA SER A 548 2.85 -15.84 -51.74
C SER A 548 2.65 -15.31 -53.17
N ILE A 549 3.72 -14.88 -53.86
CA ILE A 549 3.63 -14.31 -55.21
C ILE A 549 3.00 -15.29 -56.24
N PRO A 550 3.50 -16.54 -56.39
CA PRO A 550 2.90 -17.52 -57.31
C PRO A 550 1.45 -17.87 -56.95
N LEU A 551 1.13 -17.96 -55.66
CA LEU A 551 -0.22 -18.28 -55.19
C LEU A 551 -1.22 -17.17 -55.51
N LEU A 552 -0.84 -15.90 -55.29
CA LEU A 552 -1.66 -14.75 -55.67
C LEU A 552 -1.89 -14.72 -57.17
N HIS A 553 -0.87 -15.01 -57.98
CA HIS A 553 -1.02 -15.11 -59.44
C HIS A 553 -2.06 -16.17 -59.85
N ASN A 554 -2.03 -17.34 -59.21
CA ASN A 554 -3.00 -18.40 -59.45
C ASN A 554 -4.44 -18.01 -59.05
N ILE A 555 -4.60 -17.29 -57.93
CA ILE A 555 -5.90 -16.74 -57.50
C ILE A 555 -6.42 -15.75 -58.55
N PHE A 556 -5.58 -14.80 -59.00
CA PHE A 556 -5.97 -13.82 -60.01
C PHE A 556 -6.39 -14.48 -61.32
N HIS A 557 -5.68 -15.52 -61.75
CA HIS A 557 -6.03 -16.30 -62.93
C HIS A 557 -7.40 -16.97 -62.79
N LEU A 558 -7.67 -17.60 -61.64
CA LEU A 558 -8.98 -18.21 -61.34
C LEU A 558 -10.11 -17.18 -61.36
N ILE A 559 -9.94 -16.04 -60.68
CA ILE A 559 -10.95 -14.97 -60.64
C ILE A 559 -11.25 -14.44 -62.05
N LYS A 560 -10.21 -14.22 -62.87
CA LYS A 560 -10.35 -13.77 -64.27
C LYS A 560 -11.10 -14.79 -65.11
N MET A 561 -10.83 -16.08 -64.93
CA MET A 561 -11.58 -17.15 -65.60
C MET A 561 -13.07 -17.16 -65.22
N PHE A 562 -13.39 -17.05 -63.92
CA PHE A 562 -14.79 -17.03 -63.46
C PHE A 562 -15.55 -15.81 -63.97
N LYS A 563 -14.91 -14.63 -63.97
CA LYS A 563 -15.50 -13.39 -64.49
C LYS A 563 -15.71 -13.44 -66.01
N ASN A 564 -14.83 -14.10 -66.75
CA ASN A 564 -14.99 -14.29 -68.19
C ASN A 564 -16.08 -15.32 -68.52
N ARG A 565 -16.25 -16.38 -67.72
CA ARG A 565 -17.34 -17.36 -67.91
C ARG A 565 -18.73 -16.75 -67.75
N GLN A 566 -18.92 -15.79 -66.84
CA GLN A 566 -20.20 -15.06 -66.72
C GLN A 566 -20.52 -14.21 -67.96
N LYS A 567 -19.52 -13.61 -68.61
CA LYS A 567 -19.72 -12.90 -69.89
C LYS A 567 -20.07 -13.84 -71.04
N THR A 568 -19.53 -15.07 -71.05
CA THR A 568 -19.85 -16.05 -72.11
C THR A 568 -21.26 -16.62 -71.96
N ILE A 569 -21.76 -16.81 -70.74
CA ILE A 569 -23.14 -17.30 -70.49
C ILE A 569 -24.19 -16.26 -70.94
N VAL A 570 -23.95 -14.96 -70.72
CA VAL A 570 -24.87 -13.89 -71.19
C VAL A 570 -24.93 -13.83 -72.72
N VAL A 571 -23.82 -14.06 -73.43
CA VAL A 571 -23.79 -14.05 -74.90
C VAL A 571 -24.47 -15.29 -75.51
N VAL A 572 -24.51 -16.43 -74.80
CA VAL A 572 -25.22 -17.64 -75.26
C VAL A 572 -26.74 -17.50 -75.07
N VAL A 573 -27.19 -16.86 -73.98
CA VAL A 573 -28.63 -16.64 -73.73
C VAL A 573 -29.25 -15.63 -74.71
N ASP A 574 -28.47 -14.67 -75.23
CA ASP A 574 -28.96 -13.76 -76.29
C ASP A 574 -29.00 -14.41 -77.68
N LYS A 575 -28.20 -15.47 -77.93
CA LYS A 575 -28.26 -16.23 -79.19
C LYS A 575 -29.49 -17.13 -79.27
N ASP A 576 -29.90 -17.76 -78.17
CA ASP A 576 -31.10 -18.61 -78.12
C ASP A 576 -32.43 -17.82 -78.22
N LYS A 577 -32.39 -16.48 -78.28
CA LYS A 577 -33.56 -15.63 -78.54
C LYS A 577 -33.66 -15.13 -79.99
N GLN A 578 -32.69 -15.45 -80.85
CA GLN A 578 -32.68 -15.03 -82.26
C GLN A 578 -32.68 -16.19 -83.27
N GLU A 579 -32.80 -17.44 -82.82
CA GLU A 579 -33.29 -18.58 -83.62
C GLU A 579 -34.76 -18.85 -83.28
#